data_AF-A0A3D6C4R1-F1
#
_entry.id   AF-A0A3D6C4R1-F1
#
_cell.length_a   1.000
_cell.length_b   1.000
_cell.length_c   1.000
_cell.angle_alpha   90.00
_cell.angle_beta   90.00
_cell.angle_gamma   90.00
#
_symmetry.space_group_name_H-M   'P 1'
#
loop_
_entity.id
_entity.type
_entity.pdbx_description
1 polymer ?
#
loop_
_entity_poly.entity_id
_entity_poly.type
_entity_poly.pdbx_seq_one_letter_code
_entity_poly.pdbx_strand_id
1 'polypeptide(L)'
;METYTKLAKEMGMANALLISPDDMVFDIRTLLKCHWGCENHDNTSYKCQKRDTAPADRMAMVKAYKSILMIHGHSGRDVSRTALEIERRAFLDGHHLAFAIRYCNLCKACAVDEGNPCVQPLKVRPCEAIFGIDVYRTAARFNLPCYPLKDEKETQNRYGFVCID
;
A
#
# COMPACT_ATOMS: atom_id res chain seq x y z
N MET A 1 6.03 -0.85 18.18
CA MET A 1 4.67 -0.89 17.58
C MET A 1 3.89 0.41 17.81
N GLU A 2 3.58 0.83 19.04
CA GLU A 2 2.92 2.14 19.29
C GLU A 2 3.68 3.32 18.64
N THR A 3 5.01 3.25 18.63
CA THR A 3 5.90 4.20 17.96
C THR A 3 5.56 4.45 16.49
N TYR A 4 5.14 3.43 15.72
CA TYR A 4 4.86 3.59 14.29
C TYR A 4 3.51 4.22 14.02
N THR A 5 2.49 3.91 14.83
CA THR A 5 1.20 4.60 14.76
C THR A 5 1.35 6.09 15.11
N LYS A 6 2.20 6.41 16.09
CA LYS A 6 2.51 7.79 16.46
C LYS A 6 3.23 8.51 15.32
N LEU A 7 4.28 7.90 14.77
CA LEU A 7 5.03 8.46 13.63
C LEU A 7 4.11 8.71 12.43
N ALA A 8 3.22 7.77 12.09
CA ALA A 8 2.26 7.96 11.01
C ALA A 8 1.37 9.19 11.23
N LYS A 9 0.88 9.41 12.46
CA LYS A 9 0.06 10.58 12.83
C LYS A 9 0.88 11.88 12.79
N GLU A 10 2.11 11.87 13.29
CA GLU A 10 3.03 13.01 13.20
C GLU A 10 3.34 13.39 11.74
N MET A 11 3.34 12.41 10.83
CA MET A 11 3.45 12.60 9.38
C MET A 11 2.12 12.96 8.70
N GLY A 12 1.06 13.22 9.46
CA GLY A 12 -0.22 13.74 8.95
C GLY A 12 -1.21 12.68 8.45
N MET A 13 -1.04 11.41 8.81
CA MET A 13 -2.05 10.38 8.49
C MET A 13 -3.29 10.57 9.35
N ALA A 14 -4.47 10.53 8.71
CA ALA A 14 -5.77 10.67 9.37
C ALA A 14 -6.02 9.53 10.36
N ASN A 15 -5.68 8.30 9.98
CA ASN A 15 -5.70 7.15 10.88
C ASN A 15 -4.44 6.29 10.69
N ALA A 16 -4.05 5.64 11.78
CA ALA A 16 -2.98 4.64 11.80
C ALA A 16 -3.32 3.60 12.85
N LEU A 17 -3.37 2.34 12.45
CA LEU A 17 -3.77 1.21 13.28
C LEU A 17 -2.81 0.05 13.05
N LEU A 18 -2.42 -0.62 14.12
CA LEU A 18 -1.77 -1.92 14.02
C LEU A 18 -2.85 -2.99 13.99
N ILE A 19 -2.78 -3.88 13.00
CA ILE A 19 -3.75 -4.96 12.77
C ILE A 19 -3.01 -6.29 12.61
N SER A 20 -3.72 -7.40 12.80
CA SER A 20 -3.23 -8.73 12.45
C SER A 20 -3.29 -8.93 10.93
N PRO A 21 -2.37 -9.72 10.32
CA PRO A 21 -2.57 -10.19 8.95
C PRO A 21 -3.90 -10.93 8.74
N ASP A 22 -4.50 -11.51 9.80
CA ASP A 22 -5.83 -12.14 9.77
C ASP A 22 -6.99 -11.16 9.66
N ASP A 23 -6.75 -9.91 10.00
CA ASP A 23 -7.71 -8.85 9.81
C ASP A 23 -7.76 -8.35 8.36
N MET A 24 -6.73 -8.63 7.56
CA MET A 24 -6.73 -8.28 6.13
C MET A 24 -7.66 -9.19 5.33
N VAL A 25 -8.48 -8.58 4.49
CA VAL A 25 -9.38 -9.30 3.57
C VAL A 25 -8.67 -9.47 2.24
N PHE A 26 -8.50 -10.72 1.82
CA PHE A 26 -7.98 -11.06 0.50
C PHE A 26 -9.12 -11.53 -0.40
N ASP A 27 -9.20 -10.98 -1.61
CA ASP A 27 -10.20 -11.34 -2.62
C ASP A 27 -9.58 -11.31 -4.01
N ILE A 28 -9.60 -12.45 -4.70
CA ILE A 28 -8.97 -12.58 -6.01
C ILE A 28 -9.56 -11.63 -7.06
N ARG A 29 -10.78 -11.12 -6.85
CA ARG A 29 -11.42 -10.17 -7.76
C ARG A 29 -10.70 -8.81 -7.81
N THR A 30 -9.84 -8.48 -6.85
CA THR A 30 -8.99 -7.28 -6.95
C THR A 30 -8.01 -7.38 -8.12
N LEU A 31 -7.62 -8.60 -8.52
CA LEU A 31 -6.78 -8.82 -9.68
C LEU A 31 -7.50 -8.41 -10.97
N LEU A 32 -8.82 -8.58 -11.06
CA LEU A 32 -9.59 -8.10 -12.22
C LEU A 32 -9.44 -6.59 -12.38
N LYS A 33 -9.56 -5.84 -11.27
CA LYS A 33 -9.36 -4.38 -11.26
C LYS A 33 -7.92 -3.99 -11.59
N CYS A 34 -6.94 -4.74 -11.08
CA CYS A 34 -5.53 -4.46 -11.34
C CYS A 34 -5.12 -4.72 -12.80
N HIS A 35 -5.65 -5.77 -13.42
CA HIS A 35 -5.28 -6.20 -14.77
C HIS A 35 -6.10 -5.52 -15.87
N TRP A 36 -7.40 -5.29 -15.65
CA TRP A 36 -8.27 -4.75 -16.70
C TRP A 36 -8.88 -3.39 -16.37
N GLY A 37 -8.77 -2.94 -15.11
CA GLY A 37 -9.34 -1.66 -14.66
C GLY A 37 -8.32 -0.58 -14.35
N CYS A 38 -7.03 -0.85 -14.52
CA CYS A 38 -5.95 0.08 -14.23
C CYS A 38 -5.34 0.58 -15.53
N GLU A 39 -5.33 1.90 -15.73
CA GLU A 39 -4.67 2.56 -16.87
C GLU A 39 -3.17 2.26 -16.97
N ASN A 40 -2.56 1.82 -15.86
CA ASN A 40 -1.14 1.49 -15.77
C ASN A 40 -0.86 -0.02 -15.92
N HIS A 41 -1.84 -0.84 -16.33
CA HIS A 41 -1.64 -2.30 -16.41
C HIS A 41 -0.54 -2.69 -17.39
N ASP A 42 -0.60 -2.15 -18.60
CA ASP A 42 0.33 -2.46 -19.69
C ASP A 42 1.67 -1.72 -19.55
N ASN A 43 1.81 -0.89 -18.51
CA ASN A 43 3.05 -0.21 -18.23
C ASN A 43 4.08 -1.22 -17.70
N THR A 44 5.18 -1.40 -18.44
CA THR A 44 6.32 -2.26 -18.07
C THR A 44 7.10 -1.74 -16.85
N SER A 45 6.67 -0.61 -16.28
CA SER A 45 7.27 -0.03 -15.07
C SER A 45 7.36 -1.03 -13.93
N TYR A 46 8.41 -0.85 -13.12
CA TYR A 46 8.60 -1.57 -11.85
C TYR A 46 7.39 -1.49 -10.90
N LYS A 47 6.47 -0.52 -11.10
CA LYS A 47 5.28 -0.33 -10.25
C LYS A 47 4.26 -1.47 -10.39
N CYS A 48 4.22 -2.12 -11.55
CA CYS A 48 3.17 -3.08 -11.92
C CYS A 48 3.69 -4.52 -12.05
N GLN A 49 4.98 -4.74 -11.81
CA GLN A 49 5.61 -6.06 -11.96
C GLN A 49 5.19 -7.00 -10.82
N LYS A 50 4.75 -8.20 -11.20
CA LYS A 50 4.37 -9.29 -10.28
C LYS A 50 5.54 -10.18 -9.87
N ARG A 51 6.72 -9.98 -10.49
CA ARG A 51 7.96 -10.73 -10.24
C ARG A 51 7.72 -12.25 -10.22
N ASP A 52 6.87 -12.74 -11.13
CA ASP A 52 6.50 -14.14 -11.30
C ASP A 52 5.96 -14.83 -10.03
N THR A 53 5.33 -14.07 -9.13
CA THR A 53 4.67 -14.60 -7.93
C THR A 53 3.19 -14.87 -8.15
N ALA A 54 2.69 -16.03 -7.70
CA ALA A 54 1.27 -16.32 -7.77
C ALA A 54 0.48 -15.47 -6.75
N PRO A 55 -0.84 -15.28 -6.94
CA PRO A 55 -1.69 -14.63 -5.93
C PRO A 55 -1.61 -15.30 -4.55
N ALA A 56 -1.58 -16.64 -4.51
CA ALA A 56 -1.48 -17.40 -3.27
C ALA A 56 -0.15 -17.13 -2.53
N ASP A 57 0.97 -17.06 -3.26
CA ASP A 57 2.29 -16.78 -2.68
C ASP A 57 2.33 -15.39 -2.07
N ARG A 58 1.78 -14.38 -2.76
CA ARG A 58 1.73 -13.01 -2.26
C ARG A 58 0.87 -12.88 -1.01
N MET A 59 -0.26 -13.58 -0.94
CA MET A 59 -1.05 -13.67 0.29
C MET A 59 -0.24 -14.32 1.41
N ALA A 60 0.43 -15.44 1.14
CA ALA A 60 1.27 -16.15 2.11
C ALA A 60 2.42 -15.26 2.64
N MET A 61 3.05 -14.46 1.78
CA MET A 61 4.07 -13.48 2.17
C MET A 61 3.54 -12.51 3.22
N VAL A 62 2.35 -11.92 2.99
CA VAL A 62 1.75 -10.97 3.94
C VAL A 62 1.33 -11.66 5.24
N LYS A 63 0.81 -12.88 5.14
CA LYS A 63 0.38 -13.69 6.30
C LYS A 63 1.54 -14.15 7.19
N ALA A 64 2.78 -14.15 6.69
CA ALA A 64 3.95 -14.58 7.45
C ALA A 64 4.41 -13.55 8.51
N TYR A 65 3.98 -12.30 8.41
CA TYR A 65 4.35 -11.23 9.35
C TYR A 65 3.56 -11.33 10.66
N LYS A 66 4.09 -10.75 11.74
CA LYS A 66 3.37 -10.71 13.03
C LYS A 66 2.33 -9.62 13.09
N SER A 67 2.54 -8.51 12.39
CA SER A 67 1.65 -7.36 12.44
C SER A 67 1.71 -6.56 11.15
N ILE A 68 0.61 -5.86 10.85
CA ILE A 68 0.51 -4.94 9.72
C ILE A 68 0.14 -3.58 10.26
N LEU A 69 0.91 -2.54 9.95
CA LEU A 69 0.48 -1.17 10.17
C LEU A 69 -0.36 -0.72 8.97
N MET A 70 -1.64 -0.48 9.19
CA MET A 70 -2.53 0.14 8.23
C MET A 70 -2.56 1.66 8.46
N ILE A 71 -2.24 2.43 7.43
CA ILE A 71 -2.28 3.90 7.45
C ILE A 71 -3.32 4.43 6.45
N HIS A 72 -4.00 5.51 6.83
CA HIS A 72 -5.04 6.16 6.05
C HIS A 72 -4.77 7.66 5.93
N GLY A 73 -4.92 8.19 4.71
CA GLY A 73 -4.92 9.62 4.44
C GLY A 73 -5.58 9.95 3.11
N HIS A 74 -5.55 11.23 2.73
CA HIS A 74 -6.24 11.72 1.53
C HIS A 74 -5.30 12.03 0.36
N SER A 75 -4.01 12.13 0.64
CA SER A 75 -2.95 12.35 -0.36
C SER A 75 -2.21 11.05 -0.64
N GLY A 76 -2.30 10.55 -1.88
CA GLY A 76 -1.63 9.31 -2.27
C GLY A 76 -0.11 9.40 -2.13
N ARG A 77 0.44 10.60 -2.33
CA ARG A 77 1.86 10.90 -2.17
C ARG A 77 2.30 10.84 -0.72
N ASP A 78 1.53 11.43 0.19
CA ASP A 78 1.88 11.44 1.61
C ASP A 78 1.74 10.05 2.22
N VAL A 79 0.69 9.30 1.87
CA VAL A 79 0.55 7.88 2.26
C VAL A 79 1.77 7.07 1.78
N SER A 80 2.22 7.26 0.53
CA SER A 80 3.40 6.56 0.00
C SER A 80 4.69 6.92 0.73
N ARG A 81 4.89 8.20 1.05
CA ARG A 81 6.08 8.67 1.79
C ARG A 81 6.08 8.15 3.21
N THR A 82 4.94 8.19 3.89
CA THR A 82 4.78 7.69 5.26
C THR A 82 5.01 6.19 5.33
N ALA A 83 4.46 5.40 4.41
CA ALA A 83 4.69 3.96 4.36
C ALA A 83 6.19 3.62 4.25
N LEU A 84 6.91 4.29 3.34
CA LEU A 84 8.35 4.06 3.16
C LEU A 84 9.21 4.53 4.33
N GLU A 85 8.84 5.64 4.98
CA GLU A 85 9.59 6.11 6.15
C GLU A 85 9.40 5.16 7.34
N ILE A 86 8.19 4.64 7.52
CA ILE A 86 7.91 3.64 8.56
C ILE A 86 8.60 2.32 8.25
N GLU A 87 8.56 1.85 7.00
CA GLU A 87 9.34 0.67 6.55
C GLU A 87 10.82 0.83 6.89
N ARG A 88 11.42 1.97 6.51
CA ARG A 88 12.81 2.31 6.82
C ARG A 88 13.08 2.31 8.32
N ARG A 89 12.17 2.90 9.11
CA ARG A 89 12.31 2.96 10.57
C ARG A 89 12.20 1.58 11.21
N ALA A 90 11.22 0.78 10.79
CA ALA A 90 11.03 -0.58 11.27
C ALA A 90 12.24 -1.47 10.97
N PHE A 91 12.81 -1.36 9.76
CA PHE A 91 14.07 -2.02 9.41
C PHE A 91 15.19 -1.66 10.40
N LEU A 92 15.38 -0.38 10.70
CA LEU A 92 16.42 0.09 11.62
C LEU A 92 16.17 -0.30 13.09
N ASP A 93 14.91 -0.51 13.47
CA ASP A 93 14.54 -0.98 14.81
C ASP A 93 14.65 -2.53 14.94
N GLY A 94 15.11 -3.24 13.90
CA GLY A 94 15.39 -4.68 13.92
C GLY A 94 14.39 -5.56 13.14
N HIS A 95 13.31 -4.98 12.60
CA HIS A 95 12.37 -5.68 11.73
C HIS A 95 12.94 -5.75 10.30
N HIS A 96 14.00 -6.53 10.12
CA HIS A 96 14.80 -6.57 8.89
C HIS A 96 14.02 -6.99 7.62
N LEU A 97 12.86 -7.63 7.77
CA LEU A 97 11.93 -7.96 6.67
C LEU A 97 10.78 -6.96 6.53
N ALA A 98 10.79 -5.83 7.25
CA ALA A 98 9.73 -4.84 7.15
C ALA A 98 9.52 -4.41 5.69
N PHE A 99 8.25 -4.38 5.27
CA PHE A 99 7.92 -4.19 3.85
C PHE A 99 6.65 -3.38 3.65
N ALA A 100 6.75 -2.28 2.90
CA ALA A 100 5.60 -1.45 2.55
C ALA A 100 4.85 -2.00 1.31
N ILE A 101 3.52 -2.01 1.38
CA ILE A 101 2.62 -2.33 0.27
C ILE A 101 1.78 -1.09 -0.03
N ARG A 102 2.08 -0.46 -1.16
CA ARG A 102 1.43 0.79 -1.59
C ARG A 102 1.75 1.11 -3.05
N TYR A 103 0.73 1.45 -3.84
CA TYR A 103 0.94 1.98 -5.18
C TYR A 103 1.80 3.27 -5.17
N CYS A 104 2.80 3.34 -6.05
CA CYS A 104 3.77 4.43 -6.07
C CYS A 104 3.15 5.78 -6.49
N ASN A 105 3.15 6.75 -5.58
CA ASN A 105 2.76 8.15 -5.84
C ASN A 105 3.84 9.15 -5.36
N LEU A 106 5.12 8.77 -5.37
CA LEU A 106 6.20 9.55 -4.74
C LEU A 106 6.53 10.85 -5.49
N CYS A 107 6.46 10.83 -6.82
CA CYS A 107 6.78 11.96 -7.68
C CYS A 107 5.53 12.83 -7.92
N LYS A 108 5.72 14.14 -8.11
CA LYS A 108 4.65 15.03 -8.57
C LYS A 108 4.28 14.76 -10.04
N ALA A 109 5.30 14.55 -10.87
CA ALA A 109 5.20 14.07 -12.24
C ALA A 109 6.11 12.85 -12.36
N CYS A 110 5.62 11.73 -12.91
CA CYS A 110 6.43 10.53 -13.01
C CYS A 110 7.15 10.48 -14.36
N ALA A 111 8.48 10.45 -14.32
CA ALA A 111 9.31 10.32 -15.53
C ALA A 111 8.95 9.09 -16.38
N VAL A 112 8.45 8.02 -15.75
CA VAL A 112 8.00 6.81 -16.45
C VAL A 112 6.79 7.07 -17.35
N ASP A 113 5.90 7.98 -16.95
CA ASP A 113 4.71 8.31 -17.72
C ASP A 113 5.10 9.15 -18.97
N GLU A 114 6.31 9.73 -18.97
CA GLU A 114 6.94 10.44 -20.10
C GLU A 114 7.88 9.52 -20.91
N GLY A 115 7.90 8.21 -20.63
CA GLY A 115 8.77 7.24 -21.33
C GLY A 115 10.22 7.18 -20.82
N ASN A 116 10.54 7.88 -19.73
CA ASN A 116 11.89 7.88 -19.14
C ASN A 116 12.03 6.86 -17.99
N PRO A 117 13.26 6.41 -17.66
CA PRO A 117 13.48 5.55 -16.51
C PRO A 117 13.02 6.17 -15.19
N CYS A 118 12.61 5.32 -14.24
CA CYS A 118 12.28 5.79 -12.89
C CYS A 118 13.52 6.39 -12.21
N VAL A 119 13.37 7.59 -11.63
CA VAL A 119 14.45 8.29 -10.90
C VAL A 119 14.68 7.75 -9.48
N GLN A 120 13.80 6.88 -8.98
CA GLN A 120 13.88 6.31 -7.63
C GLN A 120 13.39 4.84 -7.57
N PRO A 121 13.94 3.94 -8.40
CA PRO A 121 13.41 2.59 -8.58
C PRO A 121 13.42 1.76 -7.29
N LEU A 122 14.39 1.98 -6.41
CA LEU A 122 14.53 1.26 -5.12
C LEU A 122 13.40 1.56 -4.12
N LYS A 123 12.68 2.67 -4.31
CA LYS A 123 11.55 3.09 -3.45
C LYS A 123 10.21 2.59 -3.94
N VAL A 124 10.16 1.95 -5.11
CA VAL A 124 8.90 1.45 -5.67
C VAL A 124 8.44 0.23 -4.86
N ARG A 125 7.16 0.23 -4.50
CA ARG A 125 6.49 -0.89 -3.84
C ARG A 125 5.28 -1.33 -4.67
N PRO A 126 4.91 -2.62 -4.59
CA PRO A 126 3.73 -3.14 -5.27
C PRO A 126 2.46 -2.56 -4.66
N CYS A 127 1.40 -2.46 -5.47
CA CYS A 127 0.09 -2.02 -4.96
C CYS A 127 -0.65 -3.14 -4.23
N GLU A 128 -1.51 -2.71 -3.32
CA GLU A 128 -2.44 -3.54 -2.56
C GLU A 128 -3.26 -4.51 -3.44
N ALA A 129 -3.74 -4.04 -4.60
CA ALA A 129 -4.59 -4.82 -5.48
C ALA A 129 -3.85 -6.00 -6.11
N ILE A 130 -2.54 -5.86 -6.39
CA ILE A 130 -1.72 -6.94 -6.93
C ILE A 130 -1.57 -8.06 -5.90
N PHE A 131 -1.55 -7.75 -4.61
CA PHE A 131 -1.48 -8.74 -3.52
C PHE A 131 -2.82 -9.42 -3.22
N GLY A 132 -3.91 -9.00 -3.87
CA GLY A 132 -5.24 -9.53 -3.56
C GLY A 132 -5.96 -8.78 -2.43
N ILE A 133 -5.41 -7.67 -1.93
CA ILE A 133 -5.94 -7.01 -0.73
C ILE A 133 -7.19 -6.20 -1.09
N ASP A 134 -8.33 -6.58 -0.52
CA ASP A 134 -9.58 -5.81 -0.57
C ASP A 134 -9.53 -4.72 0.51
N VAL A 135 -9.03 -3.54 0.11
CA VAL A 135 -8.90 -2.38 1.00
C VAL A 135 -10.25 -1.92 1.56
N TYR A 136 -11.32 -1.99 0.77
CA TYR A 136 -12.65 -1.54 1.20
C TYR A 136 -13.15 -2.38 2.36
N ARG A 137 -13.13 -3.71 2.20
CA ARG A 137 -13.56 -4.64 3.26
C ARG A 137 -12.61 -4.65 4.44
N THR A 138 -11.29 -4.50 4.20
CA THR A 138 -10.30 -4.42 5.27
C THR A 138 -10.52 -3.17 6.12
N ALA A 139 -10.69 -1.99 5.52
CA ALA A 139 -10.98 -0.75 6.24
C ALA A 139 -12.31 -0.81 7.01
N ALA A 140 -13.34 -1.42 6.40
CA ALA A 140 -14.66 -1.57 7.03
C ALA A 140 -14.63 -2.39 8.34
N ARG A 141 -13.74 -3.40 8.45
CA ARG A 141 -13.55 -4.17 9.71
C ARG A 141 -13.15 -3.29 10.90
N PHE A 142 -12.55 -2.14 10.63
CA PHE A 142 -12.07 -1.19 11.64
C PHE A 142 -12.89 0.10 11.68
N ASN A 143 -14.09 0.11 11.08
CA ASN A 143 -14.96 1.28 10.99
C ASN A 143 -14.26 2.52 10.36
N LEU A 144 -13.30 2.29 9.46
CA LEU A 144 -12.62 3.37 8.75
C LEU A 144 -13.33 3.69 7.42
N PRO A 145 -13.28 4.96 6.95
CA PRO A 145 -13.97 5.37 5.75
C PRO A 145 -13.29 4.79 4.50
N CYS A 146 -13.99 3.92 3.78
CA CYS A 146 -13.58 3.48 2.45
C CYS A 146 -14.83 3.02 1.68
N TYR A 147 -15.28 3.82 0.73
CA TYR A 147 -16.48 3.56 -0.05
C TYR A 147 -16.33 4.17 -1.45
N PRO A 148 -16.99 3.59 -2.48
CA PRO A 148 -16.93 4.14 -3.82
C PRO A 148 -17.47 5.57 -3.82
N LEU A 149 -16.69 6.50 -4.35
CA LEU A 149 -17.11 7.88 -4.52
C LEU A 149 -18.11 7.98 -5.67
N LYS A 150 -19.05 8.92 -5.57
CA LYS A 150 -20.10 9.21 -6.54
C LYS A 150 -19.86 10.50 -7.32
N ASP A 151 -19.02 11.38 -6.78
CA ASP A 151 -18.64 12.66 -7.40
C ASP A 151 -17.11 12.88 -7.33
N GLU A 152 -16.53 13.51 -8.34
CA GLU A 152 -15.09 13.80 -8.43
C GLU A 152 -14.60 14.79 -7.35
N LYS A 153 -15.51 15.57 -6.76
CA LYS A 153 -15.22 16.49 -5.66
C LYS A 153 -15.12 15.80 -4.31
N GLU A 154 -15.57 14.54 -4.20
CA GLU A 154 -15.47 13.80 -2.96
C GLU A 154 -14.01 13.48 -2.63
N THR A 155 -13.70 13.50 -1.33
CA THR A 155 -12.33 13.26 -0.88
C THR A 155 -12.01 11.77 -0.94
N GLN A 156 -10.93 11.43 -1.63
CA GLN A 156 -10.46 10.05 -1.72
C GLN A 156 -9.90 9.56 -0.39
N ASN A 157 -10.32 8.37 0.03
CA ASN A 157 -9.73 7.64 1.14
C ASN A 157 -8.64 6.74 0.59
N ARG A 158 -7.39 6.97 1.00
CA ARG A 158 -6.21 6.27 0.47
C ARG A 158 -5.49 5.55 1.59
N TYR A 159 -5.19 4.28 1.34
CA TYR A 159 -4.59 3.39 2.34
C TYR A 159 -3.22 2.90 1.89
N GLY A 160 -2.37 2.63 2.88
CA GLY A 160 -1.10 1.94 2.72
C GLY A 160 -0.91 0.96 3.86
N PHE A 161 -0.09 -0.06 3.63
CA PHE A 161 0.20 -1.11 4.60
C PHE A 161 1.70 -1.24 4.78
N VAL A 162 2.16 -1.48 6.01
CA VAL A 162 3.55 -1.82 6.30
C VAL A 162 3.56 -3.11 7.10
N CYS A 163 4.17 -4.15 6.54
CA CYS A 163 4.30 -5.46 7.17
C CYS A 163 5.49 -5.44 8.14
N ILE A 164 5.30 -5.91 9.38
CA ILE A 164 6.27 -5.77 10.49
C ILE A 164 6.26 -7.06 11.34
N ASP A 165 7.45 -7.54 11.72
CA ASP A 165 7.65 -8.73 12.57
C ASP A 165 7.60 -8.49 14.08
#